data_AF-A0A0Q6AJG3-F1
#
_entry.id   AF-A0A0Q6AJG3-F1
#
_cell.length_a   1.000
_cell.length_b   1.000
_cell.length_c   1.000
_cell.angle_alpha   90.00
_cell.angle_beta   90.00
_cell.angle_gamma   90.00
#
_symmetry.space_group_name_H-M   'P 1'
#
loop_
_entity.id
_entity.type
_entity.pdbx_description
1 polymer ?
#
loop_
_entity_poly.entity_id
_entity_poly.type
_entity_poly.pdbx_seq_one_letter_code
_entity_poly.pdbx_strand_id
1 'polypeptide(L)'
;MNRMIVAGLAGVAVMTTAVAARPTASETERNRAIVTAFAEQFYARRDVKGAFDRFVAPDYIQHNPGIADGRDAAVAALADKFATPGARFDVKRILVDGDLAMIHLHGRTDPASRGGAVADIYRLKDGRIVEHWDVIQPIPATARNPHPMF
;
A
#
# COMPACT_ATOMS: atom_id res chain seq x y z
N MET A 1 -81.60 21.89 24.50
CA MET A 1 -80.48 22.60 23.82
C MET A 1 -79.17 22.07 24.39
N ASN A 2 -78.61 21.00 23.79
CA ASN A 2 -77.35 20.39 24.21
C ASN A 2 -76.21 20.90 23.32
N ARG A 3 -75.15 21.46 23.94
CA ARG A 3 -73.87 21.76 23.29
C ARG A 3 -72.94 20.57 23.53
N MET A 4 -72.41 19.96 22.47
CA MET A 4 -71.28 19.04 22.56
C MET A 4 -70.01 19.72 22.03
N ILE A 5 -68.98 19.68 22.86
CA ILE A 5 -67.62 20.16 22.61
C ILE A 5 -66.87 19.05 21.85
N VAL A 6 -66.18 19.39 20.77
CA VAL A 6 -65.22 18.50 20.11
C VAL A 6 -63.82 18.95 20.50
N ALA A 7 -63.10 18.10 21.24
CA ALA A 7 -61.70 18.30 21.59
C ALA A 7 -60.80 17.63 20.53
N GLY A 8 -59.95 18.42 19.86
CA GLY A 8 -58.94 17.93 18.93
C GLY A 8 -57.66 17.54 19.65
N LEU A 9 -57.21 16.29 19.48
CA LEU A 9 -55.88 15.82 19.89
C LEU A 9 -54.90 16.04 18.72
N ALA A 10 -53.89 16.89 18.93
CA ALA A 10 -52.76 17.05 18.02
C ALA A 10 -51.74 15.93 18.28
N GLY A 11 -51.55 15.03 17.31
CA GLY A 11 -50.50 14.00 17.35
C GLY A 11 -49.15 14.59 16.96
N VAL A 12 -48.14 14.44 17.82
CA VAL A 12 -46.75 14.80 17.53
C VAL A 12 -46.12 13.69 16.71
N ALA A 13 -45.73 13.98 15.47
CA ALA A 13 -44.97 13.06 14.63
C ALA A 13 -43.48 13.13 15.01
N VAL A 14 -42.93 12.04 15.52
CA VAL A 14 -41.48 11.88 15.74
C VAL A 14 -40.86 11.45 14.42
N MET A 15 -40.12 12.36 13.76
CA MET A 15 -39.29 12.02 12.61
C MET A 15 -37.97 11.44 13.09
N THR A 16 -37.77 10.13 12.90
CA THR A 16 -36.47 9.48 13.04
C THR A 16 -35.63 9.76 11.80
N THR A 17 -34.54 10.49 11.97
CA THR A 17 -33.54 10.67 10.90
C THR A 17 -32.75 9.37 10.76
N ALA A 18 -32.92 8.68 9.63
CA ALA A 18 -32.06 7.56 9.27
C ALA A 18 -30.64 8.08 9.03
N VAL A 19 -29.67 7.62 9.83
CA VAL A 19 -28.25 7.83 9.57
C VAL A 19 -27.89 7.00 8.34
N ALA A 20 -27.61 7.67 7.22
CA ALA A 20 -27.14 7.00 6.01
C ALA A 20 -25.82 6.27 6.30
N ALA A 21 -25.77 4.96 6.04
CA ALA A 21 -24.54 4.18 6.14
C ALA A 21 -23.49 4.75 5.18
N ARG A 22 -22.26 4.96 5.67
CA ARG A 22 -21.16 5.40 4.81
C ARG A 22 -20.92 4.35 3.71
N PRO A 23 -20.67 4.75 2.45
CA PRO A 23 -20.28 3.82 1.40
C PRO A 23 -19.04 3.03 1.86
N THR A 24 -19.06 1.71 1.66
CA THR A 24 -17.86 0.90 1.83
C THR A 24 -16.86 1.29 0.73
N ALA A 25 -15.62 1.56 1.10
CA ALA A 25 -14.57 1.91 0.13
C ALA A 25 -14.43 0.81 -0.92
N SER A 26 -14.16 1.15 -2.17
CA SER A 26 -13.87 0.20 -3.25
C SER A 26 -12.66 -0.67 -2.93
N GLU A 27 -12.50 -1.80 -3.62
CA GLU A 27 -11.33 -2.66 -3.47
C GLU A 27 -10.03 -1.88 -3.72
N THR A 28 -9.97 -1.11 -4.81
CA THR A 28 -8.84 -0.22 -5.14
C THR A 28 -8.51 0.75 -4.00
N GLU A 29 -9.50 1.38 -3.38
CA GLU A 29 -9.26 2.32 -2.27
C GLU A 29 -8.75 1.61 -1.02
N ARG A 30 -9.29 0.43 -0.68
CA ARG A 30 -8.81 -0.37 0.45
C ARG A 30 -7.37 -0.86 0.21
N ASN A 31 -7.09 -1.39 -0.97
CA ASN A 31 -5.77 -1.89 -1.34
C ASN A 31 -4.75 -0.75 -1.43
N ARG A 32 -5.16 0.44 -1.91
CA ARG A 32 -4.32 1.64 -1.87
C ARG A 32 -3.93 2.03 -0.45
N ALA A 33 -4.86 1.97 0.51
CA ALA A 33 -4.53 2.27 1.89
C ALA A 33 -3.53 1.24 2.47
N ILE A 34 -3.70 -0.04 2.16
CA ILE A 34 -2.80 -1.12 2.60
C ILE A 34 -1.39 -0.94 2.02
N VAL A 35 -1.28 -0.76 0.70
CA VAL A 35 0.01 -0.64 0.01
C VAL A 35 0.73 0.65 0.42
N THR A 36 0.00 1.74 0.64
CA THR A 36 0.60 2.98 1.14
C THR A 36 1.15 2.80 2.55
N ALA A 37 0.41 2.12 3.44
CA ALA A 37 0.88 1.83 4.80
C ALA A 37 2.07 0.85 4.80
N PHE A 38 2.06 -0.14 3.91
CA PHE A 38 3.18 -1.05 3.67
C PHE A 38 4.41 -0.27 3.20
N ALA A 39 4.28 0.57 2.17
CA ALA A 39 5.39 1.35 1.61
C ALA A 39 6.03 2.26 2.65
N GLU A 40 5.22 2.94 3.46
CA GLU A 40 5.68 3.78 4.55
C GLU A 40 6.43 2.98 5.62
N GLN A 41 5.94 1.80 6.01
CA GLN A 41 6.62 0.96 6.99
C GLN A 41 7.93 0.36 6.44
N PHE A 42 7.86 -0.15 5.21
CA PHE A 42 8.95 -0.89 4.60
C PHE A 42 10.07 0.04 4.11
N TYR A 43 9.76 1.06 3.30
CA TYR A 43 10.77 1.92 2.70
C TYR A 43 11.15 3.12 3.57
N ALA A 44 10.17 3.85 4.11
CA ALA A 44 10.46 5.09 4.85
C ALA A 44 10.97 4.77 6.27
N ARG A 45 10.27 3.91 7.01
CA ARG A 45 10.71 3.48 8.35
C ARG A 45 11.79 2.40 8.34
N ARG A 46 12.02 1.75 7.19
CA ARG A 46 13.01 0.65 7.03
C ARG A 46 12.76 -0.51 7.99
N ASP A 47 11.50 -0.71 8.38
CA ASP A 47 11.05 -1.82 9.21
C ASP A 47 10.62 -2.98 8.33
N VAL A 48 11.60 -3.72 7.81
CA VAL A 48 11.38 -4.85 6.89
C VAL A 48 10.53 -5.92 7.55
N LYS A 49 10.96 -6.42 8.72
CA LYS A 49 10.27 -7.52 9.39
C LYS A 49 8.85 -7.13 9.79
N GLY A 50 8.66 -5.96 10.42
CA GLY A 50 7.34 -5.54 10.85
C GLY A 50 6.39 -5.26 9.68
N ALA A 51 6.89 -4.75 8.56
CA ALA A 51 6.07 -4.58 7.35
C ALA A 51 5.62 -5.95 6.80
N PHE A 52 6.54 -6.91 6.67
CA PHE A 52 6.22 -8.24 6.17
C PHE A 52 5.28 -9.01 7.10
N ASP A 53 5.50 -8.99 8.41
CA ASP A 53 4.62 -9.63 9.39
C ASP A 53 3.18 -9.08 9.31
N ARG A 54 3.05 -7.76 9.15
CA ARG A 54 1.77 -7.05 9.18
C ARG A 54 0.99 -7.14 7.87
N PHE A 55 1.67 -7.04 6.73
CA PHE A 55 1.00 -6.83 5.44
C PHE A 55 1.15 -8.01 4.47
N VAL A 56 2.17 -8.86 4.65
CA VAL A 56 2.48 -9.93 3.69
C VAL A 56 1.99 -11.27 4.24
N ALA A 57 1.34 -12.04 3.39
CA ALA A 57 0.86 -13.38 3.74
C ALA A 57 2.04 -14.34 3.96
N PRO A 58 1.92 -15.34 4.87
CA PRO A 58 2.99 -16.31 5.10
C PRO A 58 3.39 -17.11 3.85
N ASP A 59 2.42 -17.36 2.98
CA ASP A 59 2.52 -18.12 1.72
C ASP A 59 2.67 -17.21 0.49
N TYR A 60 3.17 -15.97 0.65
CA TYR A 60 3.36 -15.08 -0.49
C TYR A 60 4.40 -15.65 -1.48
N ILE A 61 4.14 -15.46 -2.77
CA ILE A 61 5.00 -15.93 -3.86
C ILE A 61 5.98 -14.83 -4.28
N GLN A 62 7.27 -15.17 -4.38
CA GLN A 62 8.36 -14.29 -4.78
C GLN A 62 8.87 -14.64 -6.17
N HIS A 63 8.77 -13.69 -7.11
CA HIS A 63 9.25 -13.89 -8.48
C HIS A 63 10.63 -13.31 -8.75
N ASN A 64 11.21 -12.51 -7.86
CA ASN A 64 12.58 -11.99 -8.04
C ASN A 64 13.56 -13.18 -8.06
N PRO A 65 14.30 -13.42 -9.16
CA PRO A 65 15.18 -14.59 -9.31
C PRO A 65 16.42 -14.56 -8.40
N GLY A 66 16.72 -13.42 -7.79
CA GLY A 66 17.79 -13.25 -6.80
C GLY A 66 17.36 -13.47 -5.36
N ILE A 67 16.09 -13.81 -5.09
CA ILE A 67 15.56 -14.06 -3.74
C ILE A 67 14.84 -15.40 -3.75
N ALA A 68 15.10 -16.25 -2.76
CA ALA A 68 14.36 -17.50 -2.62
C ALA A 68 12.88 -17.25 -2.30
N ASP A 69 12.03 -18.21 -2.64
CA ASP A 69 10.58 -18.07 -2.47
C ASP A 69 10.14 -18.00 -0.99
N GLY A 70 9.01 -17.34 -0.72
CA GLY A 70 8.36 -17.27 0.59
C GLY A 70 8.76 -16.11 1.50
N ARG A 71 7.89 -15.79 2.48
CA ARG A 71 7.94 -14.58 3.35
C ARG A 71 9.28 -14.41 4.04
N ASP A 72 9.69 -15.47 4.70
CA ASP A 72 10.86 -15.43 5.57
C ASP A 72 12.15 -15.30 4.75
N ALA A 73 12.19 -15.88 3.54
CA ALA A 73 13.31 -15.74 2.62
C ALA A 73 13.50 -14.29 2.14
N ALA A 74 12.43 -13.59 1.79
CA ALA A 74 12.54 -12.17 1.46
C ALA A 74 12.94 -11.30 2.65
N VAL A 75 12.38 -11.53 3.84
CA VAL A 75 12.80 -10.80 5.04
C VAL A 75 14.29 -10.98 5.28
N ALA A 76 14.79 -12.23 5.20
CA ALA A 76 16.21 -12.53 5.35
C ALA A 76 17.08 -11.84 4.28
N ALA A 77 16.62 -11.78 3.03
CA ALA A 77 17.37 -11.16 1.94
C ALA A 77 17.38 -9.62 1.98
N LEU A 78 16.41 -8.99 2.65
CA LEU A 78 16.17 -7.54 2.61
C LEU A 78 16.56 -6.82 3.90
N ALA A 79 16.45 -7.46 5.07
CA ALA A 79 16.67 -6.80 6.36
C ALA A 79 18.03 -6.08 6.44
N ASP A 80 19.12 -6.77 6.11
CA ASP A 80 20.47 -6.20 6.18
C ASP A 80 20.70 -5.08 5.14
N LYS A 81 20.10 -5.23 3.95
CA LYS A 81 20.18 -4.22 2.88
C LYS A 81 19.54 -2.91 3.31
N PHE A 82 18.41 -2.97 4.02
CA PHE A 82 17.71 -1.79 4.52
C PHE A 82 18.37 -1.18 5.76
N ALA A 83 18.99 -2.02 6.60
CA ALA A 83 19.73 -1.59 7.78
C ALA A 83 21.08 -0.93 7.46
N THR A 84 21.60 -1.11 6.23
CA THR A 84 22.88 -0.55 5.79
C THR A 84 22.93 0.98 6.01
N PRO A 85 23.97 1.51 6.69
CA PRO A 85 24.10 2.94 6.91
C PRO A 85 24.09 3.74 5.61
N GLY A 86 23.21 4.74 5.54
CA GLY A 86 23.07 5.59 4.36
C GLY A 86 22.24 5.00 3.22
N ALA A 87 21.72 3.77 3.35
CA ALA A 87 20.73 3.25 2.41
C ALA A 87 19.50 4.20 2.32
N ARG A 88 18.96 4.35 1.12
CA ARG A 88 17.83 5.24 0.79
C ARG A 88 16.90 4.55 -0.19
N PHE A 89 15.60 4.64 0.07
CA PHE A 89 14.55 4.07 -0.75
C PHE A 89 13.45 5.11 -0.94
N ASP A 90 13.61 5.94 -1.96
CA ASP A 90 12.77 7.11 -2.17
C ASP A 90 11.58 6.74 -3.06
N VAL A 91 10.44 6.43 -2.44
CA VAL A 91 9.18 6.13 -3.15
C VAL A 91 8.74 7.35 -3.96
N LYS A 92 8.53 7.18 -5.26
CA LYS A 92 8.14 8.25 -6.19
C LYS A 92 6.65 8.26 -6.49
N ARG A 93 6.02 7.08 -6.54
CA ARG A 93 4.60 6.92 -6.83
C ARG A 93 4.12 5.52 -6.47
N ILE A 94 2.83 5.45 -6.13
CA ILE A 94 2.10 4.21 -5.88
C ILE A 94 0.87 4.19 -6.80
N LEU A 95 0.81 3.18 -7.67
CA LEU A 95 -0.34 2.90 -8.52
C LEU A 95 -1.06 1.70 -7.95
N VAL A 96 -2.40 1.72 -7.96
CA VAL A 96 -3.24 0.60 -7.50
C VAL A 96 -4.45 0.53 -8.41
N ASP A 97 -4.72 -0.68 -8.90
CA ASP A 97 -5.85 -1.03 -9.75
C ASP A 97 -6.39 -2.40 -9.32
N GLY A 98 -7.56 -2.41 -8.67
CA GLY A 98 -8.15 -3.62 -8.11
C GLY A 98 -7.21 -4.28 -7.09
N ASP A 99 -6.83 -5.52 -7.38
CA ASP A 99 -5.93 -6.35 -6.57
C ASP A 99 -4.44 -6.19 -6.92
N LEU A 100 -4.10 -5.40 -7.94
CA LEU A 100 -2.72 -5.13 -8.33
C LEU A 100 -2.25 -3.76 -7.85
N ALA A 101 -0.99 -3.70 -7.42
CA ALA A 101 -0.33 -2.47 -7.03
C ALA A 101 1.10 -2.41 -7.56
N MET A 102 1.59 -1.19 -7.81
CA MET A 102 2.98 -0.94 -8.19
C MET A 102 3.54 0.20 -7.33
N ILE A 103 4.73 -0.03 -6.77
CA ILE A 103 5.54 0.98 -6.10
C ILE A 103 6.74 1.26 -6.99
N HIS A 104 6.84 2.48 -7.50
CA HIS A 104 8.02 2.93 -8.23
C HIS A 104 8.88 3.79 -7.33
N LEU A 105 10.14 3.40 -7.12
CA LEU A 105 11.07 4.03 -6.20
C LEU A 105 12.49 4.15 -6.75
N HIS A 106 13.27 5.05 -6.15
CA HIS A 106 14.72 5.09 -6.28
C HIS A 106 15.35 4.35 -5.10
N GLY A 107 15.91 3.16 -5.36
CA GLY A 107 16.60 2.36 -4.35
C GLY A 107 18.12 2.51 -4.42
N ARG A 108 18.75 2.78 -3.27
CA ARG A 108 20.21 2.79 -3.07
C ARG A 108 20.54 2.08 -1.76
N THR A 109 21.14 0.90 -1.84
CA THR A 109 21.66 0.17 -0.67
C THR A 109 23.07 0.62 -0.29
N ASP A 110 23.84 1.08 -1.26
CA ASP A 110 25.18 1.68 -1.08
C ASP A 110 25.11 3.19 -1.37
N PRO A 111 25.48 4.07 -0.43
CA PRO A 111 25.53 5.52 -0.64
C PRO A 111 26.45 5.97 -1.78
N ALA A 112 27.49 5.19 -2.13
CA ALA A 112 28.39 5.47 -3.24
C ALA A 112 27.79 5.08 -4.59
N SER A 113 26.73 4.28 -4.61
CA SER A 113 26.06 3.82 -5.82
C SER A 113 25.00 4.82 -6.31
N ARG A 114 24.85 4.92 -7.64
CA ARG A 114 23.71 5.64 -8.27
C ARG A 114 22.38 4.95 -7.98
N GLY A 115 22.40 3.67 -7.59
CA GLY A 115 21.22 2.86 -7.29
C GLY A 115 20.46 2.41 -8.53
N GLY A 116 19.19 2.06 -8.33
CA GLY A 116 18.28 1.63 -9.38
C GLY A 116 16.92 2.32 -9.30
N ALA A 117 16.30 2.50 -10.46
CA ALA A 117 14.86 2.69 -10.57
C ALA A 117 14.21 1.30 -10.46
N VAL A 118 13.37 1.14 -9.45
CA VAL A 118 12.72 -0.13 -9.13
C VAL A 118 11.22 0.04 -9.30
N ALA A 119 10.60 -0.85 -10.05
CA ALA A 119 9.15 -1.02 -10.07
C ALA A 119 8.84 -2.35 -9.36
N ASP A 120 8.44 -2.26 -8.09
CA ASP A 120 7.93 -3.40 -7.33
C ASP A 120 6.43 -3.53 -7.60
N ILE A 121 5.99 -4.71 -8.03
CA ILE A 121 4.62 -5.03 -8.38
C ILE A 121 4.11 -6.06 -7.37
N TYR A 122 2.92 -5.81 -6.83
CA TYR A 122 2.30 -6.65 -5.81
C TYR A 122 0.90 -7.06 -6.23
N ARG A 123 0.53 -8.30 -5.91
CA ARG A 123 -0.87 -8.74 -5.89
C ARG A 123 -1.35 -8.82 -4.45
N LEU A 124 -2.58 -8.36 -4.22
CA LEU A 124 -3.26 -8.41 -2.95
C LEU A 124 -4.40 -9.41 -2.98
N LYS A 125 -4.68 -10.01 -1.83
CA LYS A 125 -5.86 -10.84 -1.60
C LYS A 125 -6.22 -10.77 -0.12
N ASP A 126 -7.50 -10.60 0.18
CA ASP A 126 -8.02 -10.58 1.56
C ASP A 126 -7.27 -9.60 2.49
N GLY A 127 -6.88 -8.45 1.94
CA GLY A 127 -6.18 -7.39 2.66
C GLY A 127 -4.69 -7.66 2.94
N ARG A 128 -4.10 -8.66 2.28
CA ARG A 128 -2.67 -9.03 2.39
C ARG A 128 -1.99 -9.01 1.03
N ILE A 129 -0.70 -8.72 1.01
CA ILE A 129 0.17 -8.95 -0.15
C ILE A 129 0.46 -10.44 -0.22
N VAL A 130 0.16 -11.05 -1.35
CA VAL A 130 0.27 -12.50 -1.57
C VAL A 130 1.24 -12.86 -2.71
N GLU A 131 1.73 -11.88 -3.45
CA GLU A 131 2.62 -12.11 -4.58
C GLU A 131 3.42 -10.86 -4.90
N HIS A 132 4.65 -11.03 -5.37
CA HIS A 132 5.58 -9.95 -5.70
C HIS A 132 6.41 -10.25 -6.94
N TRP A 133 6.55 -9.23 -7.80
CA TRP A 133 7.51 -9.16 -8.91
C TRP A 133 8.27 -7.85 -8.82
N ASP A 134 9.46 -7.80 -9.41
CA ASP A 134 10.16 -6.54 -9.60
C ASP A 134 10.85 -6.42 -10.96
N VAL A 135 11.11 -5.18 -11.34
CA VAL A 135 12.05 -4.82 -12.38
C VAL A 135 12.99 -3.76 -11.82
N ILE A 136 14.29 -4.03 -11.91
CA ILE A 136 15.34 -3.14 -11.40
C ILE A 136 16.17 -2.64 -12.59
N GLN A 137 16.09 -1.33 -12.86
CA GLN A 137 16.92 -0.67 -13.85
C GLN A 137 18.02 0.15 -13.16
N PRO A 138 19.32 -0.16 -13.37
CA PRO A 138 20.40 0.67 -12.85
C PRO A 138 20.29 2.11 -13.37
N ILE A 139 20.51 3.10 -12.49
CA ILE A 139 20.52 4.50 -12.90
C ILE A 139 21.77 4.75 -13.77
N PRO A 140 21.62 5.07 -15.07
CA PRO A 140 22.75 5.13 -15.99
C PRO A 140 23.65 6.32 -15.66
N ALA A 141 24.97 6.20 -15.89
CA ALA A 141 25.93 7.30 -15.73
C ALA A 141 25.61 8.48 -16.66
N THR A 142 25.16 8.17 -17.87
CA THR A 142 24.83 9.11 -18.95
C THR A 142 23.50 8.71 -19.58
N ALA A 143 22.66 9.69 -19.93
CA ALA A 143 21.41 9.45 -20.65
C ALA A 143 21.45 10.18 -22.00
N ARG A 144 20.79 9.60 -23.01
CA ARG A 144 20.63 10.25 -24.33
C ARG A 144 19.62 11.39 -24.31
N ASN A 145 18.64 11.32 -23.39
CA ASN A 145 17.62 12.34 -23.20
C ASN A 145 17.95 13.19 -21.94
N PRO A 146 17.40 14.41 -21.82
CA PRO A 146 17.69 15.30 -20.70
C PRO A 146 16.79 15.08 -19.47
N HIS A 147 15.86 14.13 -19.50
CA HIS A 147 14.89 13.93 -18.42
C HIS A 147 15.46 13.04 -17.30
N PRO A 148 15.12 13.32 -16.03
CA PRO A 148 15.44 12.41 -14.94
C PRO A 148 14.69 11.08 -15.11
N MET A 149 15.20 10.02 -14.45
CA MET A 149 14.57 8.70 -14.44
C MET A 149 13.22 8.67 -13.70
N PHE A 150 12.91 9.70 -12.90
CA PHE A 150 11.76 9.74 -12.00
C PHE A 150 10.95 11.02 -12.16
#